data_AF-B1INJ9-F1
#
_entry.id   AF-B1INJ9-F1
#
_cell.length_a   1.000
_cell.length_b   1.000
_cell.length_c   1.000
_cell.angle_alpha   90.00
_cell.angle_beta   90.00
_cell.angle_gamma   90.00
#
_symmetry.space_group_name_H-M   'P 1'
#
loop_
_entity.id
_entity.type
_entity.pdbx_description
1 polymer ?
#
loop_
_entity_poly.entity_id
_entity_poly.type
_entity_poly.pdbx_seq_one_letter_code
_entity_poly.pdbx_strand_id
1 'polypeptide(L)'
;MRKLENVIEEMIRISENKDFNNELLNIKNSINLTSPELMRMRWNQVHEIMLDYTTTNNEKPQYDWQYEVISIFSTKSIDELKSIFN
;
A
#
# COMPACT_ATOMS: atom_id res chain seq x y z
N MET A 1 1.91 10.16 13.89
CA MET A 1 1.19 9.23 12.99
C MET A 1 1.38 9.72 11.56
N ARG A 2 1.75 8.86 10.61
CA ARG A 2 1.94 9.26 9.20
C ARG A 2 0.60 9.64 8.56
N LYS A 3 0.62 10.57 7.60
CA LYS A 3 -0.56 10.90 6.79
C LYS A 3 -0.74 9.82 5.71
N LEU A 4 -1.97 9.33 5.54
CA LEU A 4 -2.28 8.31 4.53
C LEU A 4 -1.95 8.79 3.12
N GLU A 5 -2.19 10.07 2.82
CA GLU A 5 -1.84 10.70 1.54
C GLU A 5 -0.36 10.51 1.21
N ASN A 6 0.54 10.82 2.14
CA ASN A 6 1.99 10.66 1.94
C ASN A 6 2.36 9.17 1.71
N VAL A 7 1.73 8.26 2.44
CA VAL A 7 1.96 6.82 2.27
C VAL A 7 1.55 6.36 0.87
N ILE A 8 0.39 6.82 0.39
CA ILE A 8 -0.07 6.55 -0.97
C ILE A 8 0.90 7.12 -2.01
N GLU A 9 1.37 8.36 -1.84
CA GLU A 9 2.34 8.97 -2.76
C GLU A 9 3.64 8.19 -2.86
N GLU A 10 4.18 7.72 -1.72
CA GLU A 10 5.38 6.89 -1.68
C GLU A 10 5.13 5.55 -2.40
N MET A 11 4.00 4.88 -2.14
CA MET A 11 3.64 3.62 -2.81
C MET A 11 3.51 3.77 -4.33
N ILE A 12 2.90 4.86 -4.80
CA ILE A 12 2.78 5.14 -6.25
C ILE A 12 4.16 5.41 -6.88
N ARG A 13 5.05 6.10 -6.15
CA ARG A 13 6.38 6.45 -6.68
C ARG A 13 7.25 5.23 -6.97
N ILE A 14 7.13 4.18 -6.16
CA ILE A 14 7.94 2.96 -6.28
C ILE A 14 7.29 1.88 -7.15
N SER A 15 5.95 1.88 -7.25
CA SER A 15 5.23 0.82 -7.95
C SER A 15 5.29 1.04 -9.46
N GLU A 16 5.69 -0.02 -10.16
CA GLU A 16 5.68 -0.10 -11.62
C GLU A 16 4.28 -0.47 -12.17
N ASN A 17 3.35 -0.90 -11.30
CA ASN A 17 2.02 -1.35 -11.69
C ASN A 17 1.05 -0.16 -11.84
N LYS A 18 0.60 0.09 -13.09
CA LYS A 18 -0.29 1.22 -13.42
C LYS A 18 -1.69 1.08 -12.81
N ASP A 19 -2.25 -0.12 -12.75
CA ASP A 19 -3.60 -0.34 -12.24
C ASP A 19 -3.64 -0.12 -10.73
N PHE A 20 -2.66 -0.66 -10.01
CA PHE A 20 -2.42 -0.35 -8.59
C PHE A 20 -2.28 1.16 -8.35
N ASN A 21 -1.46 1.84 -9.15
CA ASN A 21 -1.25 3.29 -9.02
C ASN A 21 -2.55 4.08 -9.25
N ASN A 22 -3.38 3.67 -10.22
CA ASN A 22 -4.66 4.31 -10.50
C ASN A 22 -5.66 4.12 -9.35
N GLU A 23 -5.74 2.93 -8.76
CA GLU A 23 -6.61 2.67 -7.61
C GLU A 23 -6.20 3.50 -6.37
N LEU A 24 -4.90 3.58 -6.09
CA LEU A 24 -4.39 4.43 -5.02
C LEU A 24 -4.62 5.92 -5.26
N LEU A 25 -4.46 6.39 -6.51
CA LEU A 25 -4.77 7.77 -6.88
C LEU A 25 -6.24 8.12 -6.63
N ASN A 26 -7.16 7.20 -6.90
CA ASN A 26 -8.58 7.40 -6.63
C ASN A 26 -8.87 7.60 -5.13
N ILE A 27 -8.21 6.81 -4.27
CA ILE A 27 -8.31 7.00 -2.83
C ILE A 27 -7.72 8.35 -2.44
N LYS A 28 -6.49 8.66 -2.89
CA LYS A 28 -5.80 9.92 -2.60
C LYS A 28 -6.67 11.14 -2.90
N ASN A 29 -7.30 11.17 -4.08
CA ASN A 29 -8.15 12.28 -4.51
C ASN A 29 -9.40 12.48 -3.63
N SER A 30 -9.84 11.44 -2.93
CA SER A 30 -11.03 11.49 -2.06
C SER A 30 -10.70 11.62 -0.56
N ILE A 31 -9.43 11.50 -0.15
CA ILE A 31 -9.01 11.59 1.26
C ILE A 31 -9.33 12.97 1.84
N ASN A 32 -9.09 14.05 1.08
CA ASN A 32 -9.34 15.42 1.54
C ASN A 32 -10.83 15.72 1.79
N LEU A 33 -11.73 14.90 1.26
CA LEU A 33 -13.18 14.98 1.47
C LEU A 33 -13.68 14.02 2.55
N THR A 34 -12.80 13.19 3.10
CA THR A 34 -13.19 12.17 4.07
C THR A 34 -12.97 12.69 5.48
N SER A 35 -14.00 12.59 6.33
CA SER A 35 -13.92 13.04 7.71
C SER A 35 -12.89 12.23 8.53
N PRO A 36 -12.28 12.82 9.58
CA PRO A 36 -11.27 12.15 10.41
C PRO A 36 -11.70 10.79 10.97
N GLU A 37 -12.96 10.65 11.38
CA GLU A 37 -13.53 9.42 11.93
C GLU A 37 -13.59 8.26 10.92
N LEU A 38 -13.62 8.58 9.62
CA LEU A 38 -13.62 7.62 8.52
C LEU A 38 -12.21 7.31 8.00
N MET A 39 -11.15 7.93 8.56
CA MET A 39 -9.78 7.68 8.10
C MET A 39 -9.35 6.24 8.26
N ARG A 40 -9.82 5.57 9.32
CA ARG A 40 -9.57 4.15 9.52
C ARG A 40 -10.09 3.31 8.34
N MET A 41 -11.24 3.67 7.78
CA MET A 41 -11.80 2.98 6.62
C MET A 41 -10.91 3.17 5.38
N ARG A 42 -10.35 4.37 5.18
CA ARG A 42 -9.41 4.63 4.08
C ARG A 42 -8.10 3.85 4.23
N TRP A 43 -7.58 3.75 5.45
CA TRP A 43 -6.42 2.89 5.74
C TRP A 43 -6.70 1.43 5.39
N ASN A 44 -7.87 0.92 5.74
CA ASN A 44 -8.26 -0.45 5.39
C ASN A 44 -8.40 -0.66 3.88
N GLN A 45 -8.98 0.30 3.15
CA GLN A 45 -9.08 0.23 1.69
C GLN A 45 -7.71 0.17 1.02
N VAL A 46 -6.76 1.01 1.45
CA VAL A 46 -5.38 0.97 0.92
C VAL A 46 -4.70 -0.35 1.28
N HIS A 47 -4.97 -0.89 2.47
CA HIS A 47 -4.45 -2.20 2.87
C HIS A 47 -4.96 -3.33 1.96
N GLU A 48 -6.26 -3.37 1.67
CA GLU A 48 -6.87 -4.37 0.77
C GLU A 48 -6.26 -4.29 -0.64
N ILE A 49 -6.21 -3.09 -1.23
CA ILE A 49 -5.60 -2.88 -2.56
C ILE A 49 -4.13 -3.30 -2.56
N MET A 50 -3.36 -2.92 -1.55
CA MET A 50 -1.98 -3.37 -1.44
C MET A 50 -1.90 -4.91 -1.48
N LEU A 51 -2.71 -5.61 -0.68
CA LEU A 51 -2.65 -7.07 -0.63
C LEU A 51 -3.03 -7.72 -1.96
N ASP A 52 -4.03 -7.19 -2.66
CA ASP A 52 -4.44 -7.71 -3.97
C ASP A 52 -3.31 -7.68 -5.00
N TYR A 53 -2.49 -6.62 -4.96
CA TYR A 53 -1.41 -6.38 -5.93
C TYR A 53 -0.02 -6.88 -5.48
N THR A 54 0.18 -7.10 -4.18
CA THR A 54 1.48 -7.53 -3.62
C THR A 54 1.50 -8.97 -3.15
N THR A 55 0.33 -9.56 -2.88
CA THR A 55 0.17 -10.92 -2.32
C THR A 55 -0.99 -11.68 -2.99
N THR A 56 -1.11 -11.57 -4.31
CA THR A 56 -2.18 -12.23 -5.08
C THR A 56 -2.22 -13.74 -4.78
N ASN A 57 -3.41 -14.28 -4.49
CA ASN A 57 -3.64 -15.70 -4.14
C ASN A 57 -2.95 -16.23 -2.87
N ASN A 58 -2.68 -15.37 -1.88
CA ASN A 58 -1.89 -15.72 -0.67
C ASN A 58 -0.46 -16.18 -1.00
N GLU A 59 0.04 -15.87 -2.20
CA GLU A 59 1.41 -16.12 -2.56
C GLU A 59 2.32 -15.01 -2.04
N LYS A 60 3.57 -15.35 -1.78
CA LYS A 60 4.59 -14.39 -1.41
C LYS A 60 4.80 -13.33 -2.51
N PRO A 61 5.26 -12.12 -2.16
CA PRO A 61 5.64 -11.13 -3.15
C PRO A 61 6.72 -11.68 -4.10
N GLN A 62 6.52 -11.47 -5.40
CA GLN A 62 7.32 -11.99 -6.51
C GLN A 62 8.30 -10.95 -7.07
N TYR A 63 7.99 -9.66 -6.90
CA TYR A 63 8.76 -8.55 -7.45
C TYR A 63 9.27 -7.64 -6.32
N ASP A 64 10.44 -7.02 -6.51
CA ASP A 64 11.06 -6.15 -5.50
C ASP A 64 10.14 -4.98 -5.11
N TRP A 65 9.47 -4.36 -6.08
CA TRP A 65 8.53 -3.25 -5.80
C TRP A 65 7.40 -3.67 -4.86
N GLN A 66 6.97 -4.94 -4.85
CA GLN A 66 5.93 -5.41 -3.95
C GLN A 66 6.42 -5.46 -2.50
N TYR A 67 7.67 -5.89 -2.27
CA TYR A 67 8.29 -5.82 -0.94
C TYR A 67 8.45 -4.36 -0.48
N GLU A 68 8.84 -3.47 -1.38
CA GLU A 68 8.97 -2.05 -1.07
C GLU A 68 7.63 -1.41 -0.71
N VAL A 69 6.55 -1.74 -1.43
CA VAL A 69 5.19 -1.26 -1.13
C VAL A 69 4.75 -1.72 0.27
N ILE A 70 4.92 -3.01 0.57
CA ILE A 70 4.57 -3.56 1.89
C ILE A 70 5.42 -2.92 2.99
N SER A 71 6.70 -2.66 2.73
CA SER A 71 7.62 -1.98 3.65
C SER A 71 7.13 -0.56 3.97
N ILE A 72 6.77 0.21 2.93
CA ILE A 72 6.20 1.56 3.09
C ILE A 72 4.94 1.51 3.95
N PHE A 73 4.01 0.61 3.66
CA PHE A 73 2.74 0.53 4.41
C PHE A 73 2.94 0.07 5.85
N SER A 74 3.62 -1.06 6.06
CA SER A 74 3.76 -1.74 7.35
C SER A 74 4.88 -1.21 8.24
N THR A 75 5.76 -0.35 7.72
CA THR A 75 7.00 0.13 8.37
C THR A 75 8.04 -0.95 8.68
N LYS A 76 7.84 -2.18 8.18
CA LYS A 76 8.80 -3.28 8.31
C LYS A 76 9.93 -3.10 7.31
N SER A 77 11.13 -3.53 7.67
CA SER A 77 12.23 -3.58 6.71
C SER A 77 11.97 -4.66 5.64
N ILE A 78 12.58 -4.51 4.47
CA ILE A 78 12.48 -5.51 3.40
C ILE A 78 13.05 -6.86 3.86
N ASP A 79 14.11 -6.86 4.67
CA ASP A 79 14.70 -8.10 5.22
C ASP A 79 13.73 -8.82 6.17
N GLU A 80 13.02 -8.06 7.03
CA GLU A 80 11.96 -8.63 7.87
C GLU A 80 10.84 -9.25 7.03
N LEU A 81 10.41 -8.57 5.96
CA LEU A 81 9.39 -9.07 5.06
C LEU A 81 9.83 -10.35 4.34
N LYS A 82 11.05 -10.37 3.80
CA LYS A 82 11.63 -11.57 3.17
C LYS A 82 11.73 -12.74 4.15
N SER A 83 11.97 -12.48 5.44
CA SER A 83 11.92 -13.52 6.47
C SER A 83 10.51 -14.02 6.81
N ILE A 84 9.47 -13.20 6.64
CA ILE A 84 8.07 -13.58 6.90
C ILE A 84 7.51 -14.43 5.76
N PHE A 85 7.89 -14.11 4.52
CA PHE A 85 7.40 -14.78 3.32
C PHE A 85 8.25 -15.98 2.86
N ASN A 86 9.29 -16.33 3.62
CA ASN A 86 10.16 -17.48 3.37
C ASN A 86 9.57 -18.79 3.91
#